data_AF-A0AB40BM75-F1
#
_entry.id   AF-A0AB40BM75-F1
#
_cell.length_a   1.000
_cell.length_b   1.000
_cell.length_c   1.000
_cell.angle_alpha   90.00
_cell.angle_beta   90.00
_cell.angle_gamma   90.00
#
_symmetry.space_group_name_H-M   'P 1'
#
loop_
_entity.id
_entity.type
_entity.pdbx_description
1 polymer ?
#
loop_
_entity_poly.entity_id
_entity_poly.type
_entity_poly.pdbx_seq_one_letter_code
_entity_poly.pdbx_strand_id
1 'polypeptide(L)'
;MNNLMTKSFMSYVDLKKEALKDLEAGGGGEDEAAAIEMAATIGKVDANLGHFFEEAGLVKEEMASIRALLVNLQDANEESKSLHKPDSLRSHRNRINSDIVQVLRKAKAIRDRLEVMDRANAANRRLSGFREGTPIDRTRTSVTNGLRKKLRELMMDFQGLRQRMMAEYKETVERRYFTVAGEVPEEEVIEKIISEGASEELFSKAISEHGSGKVLETVHEIQDRHDAAKEIERSLLELHQVFLDMAVMVEAQGETMDDIEHHVTNAAQYVKDGAKELKSAKDYQRSSRKWLCIGLILLLIIILVIVVPVATSLSKS
;
A
#
# COMPACT_ATOMS: atom_id res chain seq x y z
N MET A 1 12.29 -6.90 -3.50
CA MET A 1 12.43 -6.01 -2.32
C MET A 1 11.38 -6.22 -1.22
N ASN A 2 10.12 -6.56 -1.53
CA ASN A 2 8.98 -6.58 -0.58
C ASN A 2 9.11 -7.49 0.66
N ASN A 3 9.86 -8.59 0.56
CA ASN A 3 10.08 -9.51 1.69
C ASN A 3 11.27 -9.11 2.56
N LEU A 4 12.14 -8.21 2.07
CA LEU A 4 13.38 -7.87 2.76
C LEU A 4 13.06 -7.03 4.00
N MET A 5 12.21 -6.01 3.87
CA MET A 5 11.86 -5.08 4.95
C MET A 5 11.17 -5.77 6.12
N THR A 6 10.09 -6.51 5.84
CA THR A 6 9.33 -7.21 6.87
C THR A 6 10.17 -8.28 7.56
N LYS A 7 10.95 -9.08 6.81
CA LYS A 7 11.84 -10.09 7.41
C LYS A 7 12.98 -9.48 8.21
N SER A 8 13.55 -8.36 7.74
CA SER A 8 14.59 -7.64 8.49
C SER A 8 14.05 -7.09 9.79
N PHE A 9 12.83 -6.58 9.78
CA PHE A 9 12.15 -6.09 10.97
C PHE A 9 11.80 -7.22 11.94
N MET A 10 11.23 -8.34 11.47
CA MET A 10 10.98 -9.48 12.36
C MET A 10 12.28 -10.05 12.96
N SER A 11 13.35 -10.13 12.15
CA SER A 11 14.67 -10.54 12.65
C SER A 11 15.25 -9.58 13.69
N TYR A 12 15.03 -8.26 13.55
CA TYR A 12 15.39 -7.24 14.54
C TYR A 12 14.66 -7.47 15.87
N VAL A 13 13.34 -7.66 15.79
CA VAL A 13 12.46 -7.88 16.93
C VAL A 13 12.86 -9.15 17.69
N ASP A 14 13.16 -10.24 16.98
CA ASP A 14 13.59 -11.51 17.59
C ASP A 14 14.94 -11.37 18.31
N LEU A 15 15.92 -10.73 17.66
CA LEU A 15 17.24 -10.47 18.25
C LEU A 15 17.14 -9.56 19.49
N LYS A 16 16.27 -8.57 19.46
CA LYS A 16 16.00 -7.67 20.60
C LYS A 16 15.37 -8.42 21.76
N LYS A 17 14.37 -9.27 21.50
CA LYS A 17 13.67 -10.05 22.52
C LYS A 17 14.63 -10.97 23.27
N GLU A 18 15.60 -11.53 22.56
CA GLU A 18 16.64 -12.37 23.14
C GLU A 18 17.65 -11.56 23.98
N ALA A 19 18.05 -10.38 23.51
CA ALA A 19 18.95 -9.48 24.24
C ALA A 19 18.32 -8.92 25.54
N LEU A 20 17.01 -8.60 25.51
CA LEU A 20 16.27 -8.16 26.70
C LEU A 20 16.22 -9.26 27.77
N LYS A 21 15.95 -10.50 27.34
CA LYS A 21 15.91 -11.68 28.23
C LYS A 21 17.27 -11.96 28.88
N ASP A 22 18.35 -11.63 28.19
CA ASP A 22 19.73 -11.73 28.71
C ASP A 22 20.07 -10.60 29.70
N LEU A 23 19.48 -9.41 29.57
CA LEU A 23 19.58 -8.28 30.52
C LEU A 23 18.84 -8.56 31.83
N GLU A 24 17.62 -9.08 31.76
CA GLU A 24 16.84 -9.48 32.95
C GLU A 24 17.51 -10.60 33.76
N ALA A 25 18.44 -11.35 33.15
CA ALA A 25 19.18 -12.42 33.81
C ALA A 25 20.45 -11.96 34.57
N GLY A 26 20.81 -10.66 34.53
CA GLY A 26 22.03 -10.11 35.14
C GLY A 26 21.77 -8.89 36.02
N GLY A 27 21.14 -9.08 37.18
CA GLY A 27 20.72 -8.00 38.08
C GLY A 27 21.84 -7.34 38.90
N GLY A 28 21.69 -6.03 39.11
CA GLY A 28 22.49 -5.16 39.98
C GLY A 28 21.91 -3.73 39.98
N GLY A 29 21.43 -3.28 41.13
CA GLY A 29 20.54 -2.12 41.30
C GLY A 29 21.12 -0.74 40.94
N GLU A 30 20.20 0.17 40.58
CA GLU A 30 20.34 1.47 39.87
C GLU A 30 20.38 1.36 38.34
N ASP A 31 21.26 0.53 37.77
CA ASP A 31 21.28 0.26 36.32
C ASP A 31 20.04 -0.54 35.87
N GLU A 32 19.45 -1.33 36.77
CA GLU A 32 18.26 -2.13 36.48
C GLU A 32 17.01 -1.28 36.25
N ALA A 33 16.82 -0.18 36.99
CA ALA A 33 15.68 0.71 36.81
C ALA A 33 15.79 1.52 35.51
N ALA A 34 16.98 2.03 35.19
CA ALA A 34 17.26 2.71 33.93
C ALA A 34 17.20 1.75 32.73
N ALA A 35 17.68 0.51 32.89
CA ALA A 35 17.57 -0.54 31.88
C ALA A 35 16.11 -0.97 31.67
N ILE A 36 15.29 -1.07 32.71
CA ILE A 36 13.85 -1.36 32.63
C ILE A 36 13.12 -0.21 31.94
N GLU A 37 13.42 1.04 32.28
CA GLU A 37 12.82 2.22 31.64
C GLU A 37 13.22 2.32 30.16
N MET A 38 14.50 2.10 29.85
CA MET A 38 14.99 2.07 28.47
C MET A 38 14.40 0.89 27.69
N ALA A 39 14.30 -0.29 28.28
CA ALA A 39 13.65 -1.47 27.69
C ALA A 39 12.15 -1.24 27.42
N ALA A 40 11.43 -0.62 28.36
CA ALA A 40 10.03 -0.24 28.19
C ALA A 40 9.84 0.78 27.06
N THR A 41 10.75 1.75 26.96
CA THR A 41 10.72 2.79 25.91
C THR A 41 10.99 2.19 24.53
N ILE A 42 12.00 1.31 24.41
CA ILE A 42 12.30 0.59 23.16
C ILE A 42 11.18 -0.40 22.81
N GLY A 43 10.53 -1.05 23.79
CA GLY A 43 9.34 -1.87 23.60
C GLY A 43 8.18 -1.09 23.00
N LYS A 44 7.94 0.13 23.48
CA LYS A 44 6.88 1.03 22.98
C LYS A 44 7.16 1.54 21.56
N VAL A 45 8.43 1.84 21.25
CA VAL A 45 8.87 2.21 19.90
C VAL A 45 8.62 1.11 18.88
N ASP A 46 8.93 -0.11 19.27
CA ASP A 46 8.85 -1.28 18.41
C ASP A 46 7.41 -1.71 18.12
N ALA A 47 6.55 -1.72 19.15
CA ALA A 47 5.12 -1.96 18.96
C ALA A 47 4.47 -0.92 18.04
N ASN A 48 4.88 0.36 18.17
CA ASN A 48 4.38 1.46 17.36
C ASN A 48 4.79 1.36 15.89
N LEU A 49 6.04 0.98 15.62
CA LEU A 49 6.54 0.75 14.27
C LEU A 49 5.95 -0.52 13.66
N GLY A 50 5.81 -1.59 14.44
CA GLY A 50 5.19 -2.85 13.99
C GLY A 50 3.79 -2.63 13.46
N HIS A 51 2.92 -1.98 14.25
CA HIS A 51 1.55 -1.63 13.83
C HIS A 51 1.55 -0.73 12.59
N PHE A 52 2.48 0.21 12.49
CA PHE A 52 2.59 1.07 11.31
C PHE A 52 2.94 0.31 10.03
N PHE A 53 3.89 -0.62 10.11
CA PHE A 53 4.28 -1.44 8.96
C PHE A 53 3.21 -2.45 8.58
N GLU A 54 2.43 -2.94 9.54
CA GLU A 54 1.26 -3.78 9.28
C GLU A 54 0.20 -3.02 8.46
N GLU A 55 -0.18 -1.82 8.90
CA GLU A 55 -1.10 -0.96 8.14
C GLU A 55 -0.56 -0.61 6.74
N ALA A 56 0.73 -0.28 6.63
CA ALA A 56 1.37 -0.06 5.33
C ALA A 56 1.33 -1.30 4.44
N GLY A 57 1.41 -2.49 5.03
CA GLY A 57 1.26 -3.78 4.35
C GLY A 57 -0.15 -3.97 3.79
N LEU A 58 -1.18 -3.72 4.60
CA LEU A 58 -2.58 -3.82 4.18
C LEU A 58 -2.90 -2.87 3.02
N VAL A 59 -2.46 -1.61 3.09
CA VAL A 59 -2.62 -0.64 2.00
C VAL A 59 -2.03 -1.17 0.69
N LYS A 60 -0.85 -1.79 0.76
CA LYS A 60 -0.16 -2.33 -0.40
C LYS A 60 -0.86 -3.57 -0.98
N GLU A 61 -1.44 -4.42 -0.14
CA GLU A 61 -2.27 -5.55 -0.58
C GLU A 61 -3.52 -5.06 -1.31
N GLU A 62 -4.19 -4.03 -0.77
CA GLU A 62 -5.32 -3.40 -1.45
C GLU A 62 -4.90 -2.79 -2.81
N MET A 63 -3.75 -2.12 -2.89
CA MET A 63 -3.18 -1.63 -4.15
C MET A 63 -2.89 -2.74 -5.16
N ALA A 64 -2.39 -3.89 -4.71
CA ALA A 64 -2.15 -5.05 -5.57
C ALA A 64 -3.48 -5.61 -6.11
N SER A 65 -4.52 -5.63 -5.27
CA SER A 65 -5.86 -6.02 -5.68
C SER A 65 -6.46 -5.05 -6.71
N ILE A 66 -6.24 -3.74 -6.59
CA ILE A 66 -6.64 -2.77 -7.62
C ILE A 66 -5.92 -3.07 -8.94
N ARG A 67 -4.61 -3.29 -8.94
CA ARG A 67 -3.88 -3.64 -10.18
C ARG A 67 -4.47 -4.85 -10.89
N ALA A 68 -4.80 -5.90 -10.15
CA ALA A 68 -5.45 -7.08 -10.72
C ALA A 68 -6.82 -6.75 -11.33
N LEU A 69 -7.63 -5.92 -10.67
CA LEU A 69 -8.91 -5.47 -11.21
C LEU A 69 -8.75 -4.61 -12.47
N LEU A 70 -7.70 -3.77 -12.55
CA LEU A 70 -7.41 -2.98 -13.76
C LEU A 70 -7.09 -3.87 -14.96
N VAL A 71 -6.31 -4.94 -14.74
CA VAL A 71 -6.02 -5.93 -15.79
C VAL A 71 -7.31 -6.64 -16.23
N ASN A 72 -8.11 -7.12 -15.28
CA ASN A 72 -9.39 -7.76 -15.59
C ASN A 72 -10.35 -6.83 -16.36
N LEU A 73 -10.39 -5.54 -16.01
CA LEU A 73 -11.19 -4.53 -16.72
C LEU A 73 -10.69 -4.33 -18.14
N GLN A 74 -9.38 -4.30 -18.36
CA GLN A 74 -8.80 -4.20 -19.69
C GLN A 74 -9.14 -5.45 -20.53
N ASP A 75 -8.92 -6.64 -19.99
CA ASP A 75 -9.21 -7.91 -20.67
C ASP A 75 -10.70 -8.01 -21.02
N ALA A 76 -11.57 -7.58 -20.10
CA ALA A 76 -12.99 -7.50 -20.36
C ALA A 76 -13.27 -6.51 -21.51
N ASN A 77 -12.78 -5.28 -21.43
CA ASN A 77 -13.00 -4.31 -22.48
C ASN A 77 -12.55 -4.82 -23.88
N GLU A 78 -11.44 -5.54 -23.96
CA GLU A 78 -10.98 -6.18 -25.20
C GLU A 78 -11.91 -7.30 -25.68
N GLU A 79 -12.38 -8.17 -24.78
CA GLU A 79 -13.34 -9.24 -25.10
C GLU A 79 -14.64 -8.67 -25.70
N SER A 80 -15.09 -7.51 -25.23
CA SER A 80 -16.32 -6.85 -25.68
C SER A 80 -16.38 -6.62 -27.20
N LYS A 81 -15.22 -6.42 -27.85
CA LYS A 81 -15.10 -6.16 -29.28
C LYS A 81 -15.58 -7.32 -30.14
N SER A 82 -15.53 -8.54 -29.60
CA SER A 82 -15.90 -9.79 -30.28
C SER A 82 -17.31 -10.29 -29.93
N LEU A 83 -18.00 -9.62 -29.00
CA LEU A 83 -19.32 -10.03 -28.54
C LEU A 83 -20.42 -9.49 -29.46
N HIS A 84 -21.25 -10.40 -29.98
CA HIS A 84 -22.36 -10.09 -30.89
C HIS A 84 -23.73 -10.60 -30.39
N LYS A 85 -23.77 -11.30 -29.25
CA LYS A 85 -25.01 -11.82 -28.66
C LYS A 85 -25.49 -10.92 -27.52
N PRO A 86 -26.78 -10.54 -27.49
CA PRO A 86 -27.32 -9.66 -26.44
C PRO A 86 -27.06 -10.14 -25.01
N ASP A 87 -27.27 -11.43 -24.72
CA ASP A 87 -27.04 -12.00 -23.38
C ASP A 87 -25.56 -11.95 -22.98
N SER A 88 -24.65 -12.19 -23.93
CA SER A 88 -23.21 -12.10 -23.70
C SER A 88 -22.79 -10.66 -23.42
N LEU A 89 -23.32 -9.68 -24.17
CA LEU A 89 -23.08 -8.25 -23.93
C LEU A 89 -23.59 -7.82 -22.55
N ARG A 90 -24.77 -8.29 -22.14
CA ARG A 90 -25.34 -7.97 -20.82
C ARG A 90 -24.51 -8.55 -19.67
N SER A 91 -24.12 -9.82 -19.76
CA SER A 91 -23.24 -10.47 -18.77
C SER A 91 -21.90 -9.75 -18.67
N HIS A 92 -21.34 -9.40 -19.82
CA HIS A 92 -20.08 -8.69 -19.94
C HIS A 92 -20.12 -7.31 -19.26
N ARG A 93 -21.16 -6.53 -19.54
CA ARG A 93 -21.43 -5.24 -18.88
C ARG A 93 -21.47 -5.38 -17.37
N ASN A 94 -22.22 -6.36 -16.86
CA ASN A 94 -22.35 -6.58 -15.42
C ASN A 94 -20.99 -6.88 -14.77
N ARG A 95 -20.10 -7.61 -15.46
CA ARG A 95 -18.73 -7.88 -15.00
C ARG A 95 -17.90 -6.59 -14.92
N ILE A 96 -17.89 -5.78 -15.98
CA ILE A 96 -17.19 -4.49 -15.99
C ILE A 96 -17.69 -3.59 -14.85
N ASN A 97 -19.01 -3.44 -14.68
CA ASN A 97 -19.58 -2.61 -13.62
C ASN A 97 -19.19 -3.12 -12.23
N SER A 98 -19.24 -4.44 -12.01
CA SER A 98 -18.79 -5.06 -10.76
C SER A 98 -17.32 -4.73 -10.46
N ASP A 99 -16.44 -4.84 -11.45
CA ASP A 99 -15.02 -4.56 -11.28
C ASP A 99 -14.73 -3.08 -11.01
N ILE A 100 -15.42 -2.15 -11.71
CA ILE A 100 -15.30 -0.71 -11.43
C ILE A 100 -15.75 -0.40 -9.99
N VAL A 101 -16.88 -0.96 -9.55
CA VAL A 101 -17.37 -0.77 -8.19
C VAL A 101 -16.38 -1.32 -7.15
N GLN A 102 -15.73 -2.45 -7.44
CA GLN A 102 -14.68 -2.98 -6.57
C GLN A 102 -13.44 -2.09 -6.52
N VAL A 103 -12.99 -1.55 -7.66
CA VAL A 103 -11.90 -0.56 -7.72
C VAL A 103 -12.25 0.65 -6.86
N LEU A 104 -13.47 1.17 -6.99
CA LEU A 104 -13.95 2.32 -6.22
C LEU A 104 -13.91 2.06 -4.71
N ARG A 105 -14.47 0.93 -4.25
CA ARG A 105 -14.48 0.58 -2.83
C ARG A 105 -13.06 0.46 -2.27
N LYS A 106 -12.16 -0.20 -3.01
CA LYS A 106 -10.76 -0.38 -2.59
C LYS A 106 -10.00 0.95 -2.59
N ALA A 107 -10.21 1.82 -3.57
CA ALA A 107 -9.59 3.13 -3.60
C ALA A 107 -10.01 3.99 -2.39
N LYS A 108 -11.30 3.97 -2.03
CA LYS A 108 -11.81 4.61 -0.81
C LYS A 108 -11.20 4.02 0.47
N ALA A 109 -11.08 2.69 0.55
CA ALA A 109 -10.45 2.04 1.70
C ALA A 109 -8.97 2.43 1.86
N ILE A 110 -8.20 2.46 0.76
CA ILE A 110 -6.81 2.92 0.76
C ILE A 110 -6.72 4.37 1.24
N ARG A 111 -7.58 5.25 0.72
CA ARG A 111 -7.67 6.66 1.14
C ARG A 111 -7.84 6.77 2.65
N ASP A 112 -8.85 6.09 3.19
CA ASP A 112 -9.19 6.17 4.61
C ASP A 112 -8.05 5.64 5.50
N ARG A 113 -7.39 4.56 5.07
CA ARG A 113 -6.20 4.02 5.75
C ARG A 113 -5.03 5.01 5.74
N LEU A 114 -4.75 5.66 4.61
CA LEU A 114 -3.68 6.64 4.51
C LEU A 114 -3.92 7.85 5.42
N GLU A 115 -5.17 8.34 5.51
CA GLU A 115 -5.52 9.41 6.45
C GLU A 115 -5.32 8.97 7.91
N VAL A 116 -5.68 7.73 8.25
CA VAL A 116 -5.46 7.17 9.58
C VAL A 116 -3.96 7.10 9.89
N MET A 117 -3.14 6.66 8.92
CA MET A 117 -1.68 6.64 9.04
C MET A 117 -1.12 8.06 9.27
N ASP A 118 -1.68 9.08 8.61
CA ASP A 118 -1.27 10.47 8.80
C ASP A 118 -1.60 11.02 10.17
N ARG A 119 -2.83 10.79 10.62
CA ARG A 119 -3.25 11.15 11.98
C ARG A 119 -2.35 10.46 13.01
N ALA A 120 -2.03 9.19 12.79
CA ALA A 120 -1.11 8.45 13.65
C ALA A 120 0.32 9.02 13.60
N ASN A 121 0.83 9.40 12.43
CA ASN A 121 2.14 10.03 12.29
C ASN A 121 2.20 11.36 13.05
N ALA A 122 1.20 12.23 12.85
CA ALA A 122 1.09 13.51 13.54
C ALA A 122 0.96 13.35 15.06
N ALA A 123 0.17 12.38 15.54
CA ALA A 123 0.04 12.08 16.96
C ALA A 123 1.35 11.58 17.57
N ASN A 124 2.10 10.74 16.85
CA ASN A 124 3.38 10.21 17.31
C ASN A 124 4.43 11.30 17.50
N ARG A 125 4.41 12.38 16.72
CA ARG A 125 5.35 13.52 16.89
C ARG A 125 5.29 14.18 18.27
N ARG A 126 4.20 13.98 19.02
CA ARG A 126 4.03 14.47 20.40
C ARG A 126 4.71 13.58 21.45
N LEU A 127 5.12 12.36 21.09
CA LEU A 127 5.75 11.41 22.00
C LEU A 127 7.28 11.58 22.03
N SER A 128 7.87 11.44 23.21
CA SER A 128 9.34 11.40 23.35
C SER A 128 9.93 10.24 22.54
N GLY A 129 10.96 10.52 21.74
CA GLY A 129 11.58 9.55 20.82
C GLY A 129 11.00 9.52 19.39
N PHE A 130 9.86 10.17 19.14
CA PHE A 130 9.19 10.19 17.84
C PHE A 130 8.99 11.60 17.29
N ARG A 131 9.69 12.59 17.87
CA ARG A 131 9.61 13.99 17.45
C ARG A 131 9.90 14.14 15.95
N GLU A 132 9.39 15.24 15.41
CA GLU A 132 9.63 15.61 14.02
C GLU A 132 11.14 15.59 13.69
N GLY A 133 11.47 14.99 12.54
CA GLY A 133 12.84 14.89 12.07
C GLY A 133 13.67 13.75 12.68
N THR A 134 13.13 12.97 13.62
CA THR A 134 13.76 11.73 14.09
C THR A 134 13.84 10.68 12.98
N PRO A 135 14.77 9.70 13.03
CA PRO A 135 14.83 8.61 12.05
C PRO A 135 13.50 7.84 11.93
N ILE A 136 12.77 7.70 13.03
CA ILE A 136 11.47 7.03 13.06
C ILE A 136 10.42 7.87 12.34
N ASP A 137 10.31 9.16 12.65
CA ASP A 137 9.38 10.08 11.99
C ASP A 137 9.66 10.20 10.48
N ARG A 138 10.93 10.30 10.07
CA ARG A 138 11.34 10.28 8.67
C ARG A 138 10.93 8.98 7.99
N THR A 139 11.21 7.83 8.60
CA THR A 139 10.82 6.52 8.08
C THR A 139 9.32 6.44 7.83
N ARG A 140 8.52 6.82 8.84
CA ARG A 140 7.05 6.78 8.76
C ARG A 140 6.53 7.71 7.67
N THR A 141 7.06 8.93 7.62
CA THR A 141 6.70 9.92 6.59
C THR A 141 7.04 9.41 5.19
N SER A 142 8.26 8.92 4.95
CA SER A 142 8.66 8.40 3.63
C SER A 142 7.85 7.20 3.18
N VAL A 143 7.51 6.28 4.09
CA VAL A 143 6.66 5.13 3.76
C VAL A 143 5.26 5.58 3.37
N THR A 144 4.61 6.44 4.16
CA THR A 144 3.27 6.95 3.83
C THR A 144 3.28 7.73 2.51
N ASN A 145 4.31 8.55 2.27
CA ASN A 145 4.47 9.28 1.01
C ASN A 145 4.66 8.34 -0.18
N GLY A 146 5.45 7.27 -0.02
CA GLY A 146 5.65 6.27 -1.06
C GLY A 146 4.37 5.51 -1.41
N LEU A 147 3.50 5.26 -0.43
CA LEU A 147 2.17 4.69 -0.67
C LEU A 147 1.27 5.68 -1.42
N ARG A 148 1.26 6.97 -1.06
CA ARG A 148 0.53 8.01 -1.80
C ARG A 148 0.97 8.12 -3.25
N LYS A 149 2.27 8.10 -3.53
CA LYS A 149 2.81 8.12 -4.90
C LYS A 149 2.28 6.94 -5.71
N LYS A 150 2.34 5.73 -5.14
CA LYS A 150 1.81 4.52 -5.79
C LYS A 150 0.29 4.57 -6.00
N LEU A 151 -0.45 5.17 -5.08
CA LEU A 151 -1.88 5.40 -5.27
C LEU A 151 -2.12 6.32 -6.46
N ARG A 152 -1.41 7.45 -6.54
CA ARG A 152 -1.47 8.39 -7.66
C ARG A 152 -1.19 7.69 -9.00
N GLU A 153 -0.16 6.85 -9.06
CA GLU A 153 0.14 6.04 -10.26
C GLU A 153 -1.05 5.15 -10.66
N LEU A 154 -1.64 4.40 -9.73
CA LEU A 154 -2.82 3.56 -10.01
C LEU A 154 -4.02 4.36 -10.50
N MET A 155 -4.20 5.57 -9.97
CA MET A 155 -5.26 6.47 -10.38
C MET A 155 -5.06 6.93 -11.83
N MET A 156 -3.82 7.23 -12.21
CA MET A 156 -3.46 7.60 -13.58
C MET A 156 -3.65 6.41 -14.53
N ASP A 157 -3.26 5.20 -14.13
CA ASP A 157 -3.45 3.98 -14.92
C ASP A 157 -4.95 3.74 -15.22
N PHE A 158 -5.79 3.87 -14.19
CA PHE A 158 -7.24 3.76 -14.35
C PHE A 158 -7.82 4.86 -15.25
N GLN A 159 -7.38 6.10 -15.07
CA GLN A 159 -7.81 7.22 -15.91
C GLN A 159 -7.45 6.98 -17.39
N GLY A 160 -6.26 6.45 -17.65
CA GLY A 160 -5.85 6.04 -18.99
C GLY A 160 -6.72 4.92 -19.55
N LEU A 161 -7.05 3.90 -18.74
CA LEU A 161 -7.96 2.82 -19.13
C LEU A 161 -9.35 3.37 -19.48
N ARG A 162 -9.90 4.25 -18.63
CA ARG A 162 -11.17 4.93 -18.88
C ARG A 162 -11.20 5.63 -20.25
N GLN A 163 -10.19 6.43 -20.53
CA GLN A 163 -10.10 7.18 -21.80
C GLN A 163 -10.10 6.23 -22.99
N ARG A 164 -9.36 5.12 -22.90
CA ARG A 164 -9.36 4.08 -23.95
C ARG A 164 -10.74 3.44 -24.12
N MET A 165 -11.39 3.04 -23.02
CA MET A 165 -12.75 2.46 -23.08
C MET A 165 -13.76 3.41 -23.75
N MET A 166 -13.71 4.70 -23.43
CA MET A 166 -14.61 5.70 -24.03
C MET A 166 -14.30 5.95 -25.51
N ALA A 167 -13.01 5.99 -25.89
CA ALA A 167 -12.61 6.12 -27.29
C ALA A 167 -13.08 4.92 -28.13
N GLU A 168 -12.93 3.70 -27.61
CA GLU A 168 -13.39 2.48 -28.28
C GLU A 168 -14.93 2.41 -28.39
N TYR A 169 -15.65 2.91 -27.38
CA TYR A 169 -17.09 3.06 -27.46
C TYR A 169 -17.49 4.03 -28.59
N LYS A 170 -16.86 5.20 -28.66
CA LYS A 170 -17.07 6.17 -29.76
C LYS A 170 -16.84 5.54 -31.14
N GLU A 171 -15.71 4.86 -31.33
CA GLU A 171 -15.39 4.17 -32.59
C GLU A 171 -16.45 3.10 -32.95
N THR A 172 -16.96 2.38 -31.95
CA THR A 172 -18.01 1.39 -32.15
C THR A 172 -19.32 2.02 -32.63
N VAL A 173 -19.71 3.15 -32.03
CA VAL A 173 -20.90 3.92 -32.44
C VAL A 173 -20.74 4.43 -33.86
N GLU A 174 -19.60 5.04 -34.20
CA GLU A 174 -19.31 5.53 -35.55
C GLU A 174 -19.42 4.43 -36.61
N ARG A 175 -18.78 3.28 -36.36
CA ARG A 175 -18.80 2.15 -37.30
C ARG A 175 -20.22 1.59 -37.49
N ARG A 176 -21.01 1.51 -36.42
CA ARG A 176 -22.40 1.04 -36.48
C ARG A 176 -23.30 2.04 -37.21
N TYR A 177 -23.12 3.34 -36.95
CA TYR A 177 -23.82 4.38 -37.69
C TYR A 177 -23.54 4.27 -39.19
N PHE A 178 -22.26 4.24 -39.58
CA PHE A 178 -21.85 4.13 -40.97
C PHE A 178 -22.42 2.88 -41.67
N THR A 179 -22.46 1.74 -40.97
CA THR A 179 -23.00 0.48 -41.53
C THR A 179 -24.47 0.58 -41.91
N VAL A 180 -25.23 1.47 -41.27
CA VAL A 180 -26.68 1.60 -41.44
C VAL A 180 -27.05 2.82 -42.27
N ALA A 181 -26.43 3.96 -42.00
CA ALA A 181 -26.71 5.22 -42.69
C ALA A 181 -25.93 5.35 -44.01
N GLY A 182 -24.85 4.58 -44.20
CA GLY A 182 -24.01 4.64 -45.40
C GLY A 182 -23.16 5.92 -45.52
N GLU A 183 -23.23 6.81 -44.53
CA GLU A 183 -22.48 8.06 -44.47
C GLU A 183 -21.72 8.17 -43.15
N VAL A 184 -20.60 8.90 -43.18
CA VAL A 184 -19.83 9.19 -41.98
C VAL A 184 -20.63 10.19 -41.14
N PRO A 185 -20.93 9.88 -39.87
CA PRO A 185 -21.70 10.78 -39.02
C PRO A 185 -20.89 12.05 -38.73
N GLU A 186 -21.59 13.18 -38.65
CA GLU A 186 -21.00 14.39 -38.10
C GLU A 186 -20.70 14.21 -36.61
N GLU A 187 -19.68 14.91 -36.12
CA GLU A 187 -19.25 14.82 -34.71
C GLU A 187 -20.40 15.15 -33.74
N GLU A 188 -21.25 16.11 -34.08
CA GLU A 188 -22.43 16.48 -33.27
C GLU A 188 -23.44 15.33 -33.15
N VAL A 189 -23.61 14.51 -34.19
CA VAL A 189 -24.48 13.33 -34.17
C VAL A 189 -23.89 12.26 -33.25
N ILE A 190 -22.58 12.04 -33.30
CA ILE A 190 -21.89 11.09 -32.42
C ILE A 190 -21.99 11.53 -30.96
N GLU A 191 -21.72 12.80 -30.66
CA GLU A 191 -21.86 13.33 -29.31
C GLU A 191 -23.29 13.19 -28.77
N LYS A 192 -24.29 13.42 -29.63
CA LYS A 192 -25.70 13.22 -29.26
C LYS A 192 -26.02 11.76 -28.96
N ILE A 193 -25.52 10.82 -29.76
CA ILE A 193 -25.70 9.38 -29.49
C ILE A 193 -25.01 8.96 -28.19
N ILE A 194 -23.83 9.51 -27.89
CA ILE A 194 -23.08 9.19 -26.67
C ILE A 194 -23.75 9.77 -25.42
N SER A 195 -24.36 10.95 -25.51
CA SER A 195 -24.93 11.67 -24.37
C SER A 195 -26.39 11.31 -24.08
N GLU A 196 -27.21 11.18 -25.13
CA GLU A 196 -28.67 11.06 -25.00
C GLU A 196 -29.20 9.65 -25.28
N GLY A 197 -28.62 8.94 -26.24
CA GLY A 197 -29.27 7.75 -26.80
C GLY A 197 -29.12 7.67 -28.31
N ALA A 198 -29.07 6.45 -28.85
CA ALA A 198 -29.46 6.28 -30.23
C ALA A 198 -30.99 6.37 -30.31
N SER A 199 -31.50 7.25 -31.17
CA SER A 199 -32.93 7.36 -31.43
C SER A 199 -33.23 7.10 -32.90
N GLU A 200 -34.43 6.60 -33.20
CA GLU A 200 -34.85 6.34 -34.58
C GLU A 200 -34.82 7.61 -35.46
N GLU A 201 -35.03 8.80 -34.87
CA GLU A 201 -34.95 10.08 -35.58
C GLU A 201 -33.56 10.30 -36.21
N LEU A 202 -32.50 9.95 -35.49
CA LEU A 202 -31.11 10.04 -35.97
C LEU A 202 -30.83 9.10 -37.14
N PHE A 203 -31.66 8.08 -37.33
CA PHE A 203 -31.56 7.11 -38.41
C PHE A 203 -32.74 7.20 -39.40
N SER A 204 -33.59 8.22 -39.31
CA SER A 204 -34.81 8.36 -40.12
C SER A 204 -34.57 8.27 -41.62
N LYS A 205 -33.48 8.89 -42.10
CA LYS A 205 -33.01 8.79 -43.49
C LYS A 205 -32.65 7.35 -43.87
N ALA A 206 -31.89 6.66 -43.00
CA ALA A 206 -31.51 5.26 -43.20
C ALA A 206 -32.72 4.32 -43.19
N ILE A 207 -33.72 4.58 -42.34
CA ILE A 207 -35.00 3.83 -42.29
C ILE A 207 -35.75 3.97 -43.62
N SER A 208 -35.79 5.18 -44.17
CA SER A 208 -36.47 5.45 -45.44
C SER A 208 -35.76 4.78 -46.64
N GLU A 209 -34.44 4.68 -46.61
CA GLU A 209 -33.64 4.16 -47.74
C GLU A 209 -33.44 2.64 -47.68
N HIS A 210 -33.24 2.06 -46.49
CA HIS A 210 -32.84 0.66 -46.30
C HIS A 210 -33.90 -0.22 -45.62
N GLY A 211 -35.03 0.36 -45.20
CA GLY A 211 -36.13 -0.33 -44.52
C GLY A 211 -35.90 -0.47 -43.01
N SER A 212 -37.00 -0.50 -42.24
CA SER A 212 -36.96 -0.33 -40.77
C SER A 212 -36.27 -1.47 -40.00
N GLY A 213 -36.34 -2.72 -40.47
CA GLY A 213 -35.92 -3.89 -39.69
C GLY A 213 -34.45 -3.88 -39.25
N LYS A 214 -33.51 -3.72 -40.19
CA LYS A 214 -32.05 -3.75 -39.90
C LYS A 214 -31.58 -2.49 -39.15
N VAL A 215 -32.25 -1.36 -39.40
CA VAL A 215 -31.95 -0.11 -38.71
C VAL A 215 -32.36 -0.20 -37.25
N LEU A 216 -33.59 -0.68 -36.95
CA LEU A 216 -34.07 -0.82 -35.56
C LEU A 216 -33.16 -1.74 -34.73
N GLU A 217 -32.72 -2.86 -35.30
CA GLU A 217 -31.78 -3.77 -34.63
C GLU A 217 -30.48 -3.05 -34.23
N THR A 218 -29.96 -2.21 -35.13
CA THR A 218 -28.73 -1.46 -34.87
C THR A 218 -28.95 -0.33 -33.86
N VAL A 219 -30.09 0.38 -33.92
CA VAL A 219 -30.46 1.40 -32.93
C VAL A 219 -30.54 0.76 -31.54
N HIS A 220 -31.19 -0.40 -31.41
CA HIS A 220 -31.22 -1.17 -30.18
C HIS A 220 -29.82 -1.59 -29.71
N GLU A 221 -28.96 -2.10 -30.60
CA GLU A 221 -27.60 -2.49 -30.27
C GLU A 221 -26.76 -1.30 -29.77
N ILE A 222 -26.92 -0.12 -30.38
CA ILE A 222 -26.25 1.11 -29.94
C ILE A 222 -26.81 1.57 -28.59
N GLN A 223 -28.12 1.53 -28.39
CA GLN A 223 -28.76 1.93 -27.13
C GLN A 223 -28.32 1.04 -25.96
N ASP A 224 -28.28 -0.28 -26.15
CA ASP A 224 -27.79 -1.22 -25.12
C ASP A 224 -26.34 -0.94 -24.73
N ARG A 225 -25.50 -0.57 -25.71
CA ARG A 225 -24.11 -0.17 -25.45
C ARG A 225 -24.03 1.22 -24.80
N HIS A 226 -24.91 2.15 -25.14
CA HIS A 226 -24.98 3.43 -24.46
C HIS A 226 -25.30 3.25 -22.99
N ASP A 227 -26.34 2.50 -22.65
CA ASP A 227 -26.73 2.30 -21.26
C ASP A 227 -25.57 1.69 -20.45
N ALA A 228 -24.82 0.78 -21.08
CA ALA A 228 -23.57 0.25 -20.52
C ALA A 228 -22.49 1.32 -20.32
N ALA A 229 -22.19 2.11 -21.35
CA ALA A 229 -21.19 3.15 -21.30
C ALA A 229 -21.53 4.23 -20.25
N LYS A 230 -22.80 4.58 -20.09
CA LYS A 230 -23.30 5.56 -19.13
C LYS A 230 -23.16 5.11 -17.69
N GLU A 231 -23.44 3.83 -17.40
CA GLU A 231 -23.26 3.26 -16.07
C GLU A 231 -21.77 3.16 -15.70
N ILE A 232 -20.94 2.80 -16.67
CA ILE A 232 -19.48 2.84 -16.57
C ILE A 232 -19.04 4.29 -16.28
N GLU A 233 -19.46 5.26 -17.10
CA GLU A 233 -19.13 6.69 -16.94
C GLU A 233 -19.48 7.21 -15.54
N ARG A 234 -20.68 6.93 -15.04
CA ARG A 234 -21.08 7.33 -13.69
C ARG A 234 -20.12 6.77 -12.63
N SER A 235 -19.81 5.48 -12.72
CA SER A 235 -18.91 4.82 -11.77
C SER A 235 -17.47 5.36 -11.87
N LEU A 236 -17.06 5.77 -13.07
CA LEU A 236 -15.79 6.44 -13.33
C LEU A 236 -15.75 7.87 -12.77
N LEU A 237 -16.85 8.61 -12.82
CA LEU A 237 -16.98 9.95 -12.25
C LEU A 237 -16.90 9.91 -10.72
N GLU A 238 -17.56 8.93 -10.08
CA GLU A 238 -17.43 8.72 -8.64
C GLU A 238 -15.98 8.44 -8.25
N LEU A 239 -15.24 7.67 -9.05
CA LEU A 239 -13.82 7.43 -8.79
C LEU A 239 -12.98 8.68 -9.02
N HIS A 240 -13.29 9.46 -10.05
CA HIS A 240 -12.63 10.74 -10.30
C HIS A 240 -12.80 11.71 -9.12
N GLN A 241 -13.97 11.74 -8.47
CA GLN A 241 -14.16 12.55 -7.27
C GLN A 241 -13.25 12.10 -6.12
N VAL A 242 -13.18 10.79 -5.86
CA VAL A 242 -12.25 10.23 -4.88
C VAL A 242 -10.80 10.58 -5.25
N PHE A 243 -10.49 10.66 -6.54
CA PHE A 243 -9.17 11.04 -7.03
C PHE A 243 -8.82 12.50 -6.77
N LEU A 244 -9.79 13.42 -6.91
CA LEU A 244 -9.61 14.83 -6.55
C LEU A 244 -9.38 15.00 -5.04
N ASP A 245 -10.17 14.30 -4.22
CA ASP A 245 -10.01 14.31 -2.76
C ASP A 245 -8.62 13.79 -2.36
N MET A 246 -8.13 12.75 -3.03
CA MET A 246 -6.78 12.22 -2.83
C MET A 246 -5.68 13.13 -3.38
N ALA A 247 -5.93 13.84 -4.49
CA ALA A 247 -4.96 14.78 -5.04
C ALA A 247 -4.60 15.86 -4.01
N VAL A 248 -5.58 16.37 -3.26
CA VAL A 248 -5.34 17.29 -2.13
C VAL A 248 -4.41 16.69 -1.08
N MET A 249 -4.59 15.41 -0.71
CA MET A 249 -3.71 14.72 0.24
C MET A 249 -2.28 14.53 -0.27
N VAL A 250 -2.09 14.39 -1.59
CA VAL A 250 -0.75 14.24 -2.18
C VAL A 250 -0.10 15.61 -2.44
N GLU A 251 -0.87 16.64 -2.81
CA GLU A 251 -0.41 18.01 -3.07
C GLU A 251 0.06 18.71 -1.79
N ALA A 252 -0.65 18.49 -0.67
CA ALA A 252 -0.34 19.09 0.63
C ALA A 252 1.04 18.69 1.20
N GLN A 253 1.79 17.84 0.49
CA GLN A 253 3.07 17.27 0.92
C GLN A 253 4.26 17.61 0.03
N GLY A 254 4.13 18.64 -0.82
CA GLY A 254 5.12 19.07 -1.80
C GLY A 254 6.61 19.01 -1.36
N GLU A 255 7.43 18.65 -2.34
CA GLU A 255 8.91 18.70 -2.44
C GLU A 255 9.78 17.57 -1.83
N THR A 256 9.27 16.67 -0.98
CA THR A 256 10.06 15.51 -0.48
C THR A 256 9.69 14.16 -1.11
N MET A 257 9.17 14.16 -2.35
CA MET A 257 8.76 12.93 -3.04
C MET A 257 9.92 12.24 -3.81
N ASP A 258 10.95 12.99 -4.18
CA ASP A 258 12.09 12.46 -4.96
C ASP A 258 13.16 11.77 -4.10
N ASP A 259 13.23 12.04 -2.79
CA ASP A 259 14.13 11.35 -1.85
C ASP A 259 13.51 10.09 -1.20
N ILE A 260 12.29 9.70 -1.59
CA ILE A 260 11.57 8.56 -0.98
C ILE A 260 12.34 7.25 -1.17
N GLU A 261 12.92 7.02 -2.34
CA GLU A 261 13.62 5.77 -2.63
C GLU A 261 14.88 5.63 -1.77
N HIS A 262 15.58 6.75 -1.55
CA HIS A 262 16.72 6.85 -0.66
C HIS A 262 16.29 6.67 0.81
N HIS A 263 15.21 7.33 1.26
CA HIS A 263 14.74 7.20 2.65
C HIS A 263 14.13 5.85 2.99
N VAL A 264 13.41 5.20 2.08
CA VAL A 264 12.89 3.84 2.27
C VAL A 264 14.02 2.82 2.30
N THR A 265 15.03 2.99 1.45
CA THR A 265 16.24 2.15 1.47
C THR A 265 17.02 2.36 2.77
N ASN A 266 17.16 3.60 3.23
CA ASN A 266 17.83 3.92 4.48
C ASN A 266 17.06 3.40 5.69
N ALA A 267 15.72 3.42 5.68
CA ALA A 267 14.91 2.79 6.71
C ALA A 267 15.14 1.27 6.76
N ALA A 268 15.27 0.63 5.59
CA ALA A 268 15.59 -0.79 5.50
C ALA A 268 16.96 -1.12 6.09
N GLN A 269 17.95 -0.28 5.77
CA GLN A 269 19.28 -0.38 6.32
C GLN A 269 19.27 -0.11 7.83
N TYR A 270 18.57 0.90 8.32
CA TYR A 270 18.47 1.21 9.75
C TYR A 270 17.94 0.04 10.57
N VAL A 271 16.89 -0.62 10.11
CA VAL A 271 16.33 -1.81 10.76
C VAL A 271 17.33 -2.97 10.74
N LYS A 272 18.00 -3.17 9.60
CA LYS A 272 18.99 -4.24 9.42
C LYS A 272 20.25 -4.01 10.26
N ASP A 273 20.74 -2.78 10.33
CA ASP A 273 21.91 -2.38 11.11
C ASP A 273 21.59 -2.42 12.60
N GLY A 274 20.41 -1.94 13.01
CA GLY A 274 19.92 -2.13 14.37
C GLY A 274 19.87 -3.60 14.78
N ALA A 275 19.55 -4.51 13.86
CA ALA A 275 19.49 -5.94 14.15
C ALA A 275 20.89 -6.50 14.37
N LYS A 276 21.84 -6.03 13.55
CA LYS A 276 23.26 -6.38 13.65
C LYS A 276 23.88 -5.85 14.96
N GLU A 277 23.60 -4.60 15.33
CA GLU A 277 24.12 -4.00 16.56
C GLU A 277 23.58 -4.70 17.82
N LEU A 278 22.29 -5.06 17.83
CA LEU A 278 21.72 -5.89 18.91
C LEU A 278 22.38 -7.27 19.00
N LYS A 279 22.65 -7.91 17.86
CA LYS A 279 23.36 -9.19 17.83
C LYS A 279 24.78 -9.06 18.39
N SER A 280 25.52 -8.02 17.98
CA SER A 280 26.85 -7.72 18.52
C SER A 280 26.82 -7.44 20.02
N ALA A 281 25.87 -6.63 20.49
CA ALA A 281 25.69 -6.32 21.91
C ALA A 281 25.43 -7.59 22.73
N LYS A 282 24.62 -8.52 22.21
CA LYS A 282 24.38 -9.83 22.83
C LYS A 282 25.66 -10.69 22.91
N ASP A 283 26.47 -10.70 21.86
CA ASP A 283 27.75 -11.44 21.83
C ASP A 283 28.77 -10.83 22.83
N TYR A 284 28.80 -9.50 22.96
CA TYR A 284 29.58 -8.80 23.97
C TYR A 284 29.10 -9.13 25.39
N GLN A 285 27.79 -9.10 25.65
CA GLN A 285 27.24 -9.42 26.97
C GLN A 285 27.53 -10.89 27.35
N ARG A 286 27.43 -11.82 26.39
CA ARG A 286 27.75 -13.23 26.61
C ARG A 286 29.23 -13.47 26.90
N SER A 287 30.13 -12.71 26.27
CA SER A 287 31.56 -12.82 26.53
C SER A 287 31.94 -12.16 27.87
N SER A 288 31.37 -11.01 28.20
CA SER A 288 31.56 -10.33 29.49
C SER A 288 31.21 -11.21 30.69
N ARG A 289 30.06 -11.92 30.63
CA ARG A 289 29.66 -12.88 31.68
C ARG A 289 30.70 -14.00 31.92
N LYS A 290 31.36 -14.48 30.86
CA LYS A 290 32.42 -15.51 30.99
C LYS A 290 33.66 -14.94 31.68
N TRP A 291 34.06 -13.72 31.32
CA TRP A 291 35.21 -13.05 31.94
C TRP A 291 34.95 -12.69 33.40
N LEU A 292 33.72 -12.29 33.75
CA LEU A 292 33.32 -12.02 35.13
C LEU A 292 33.39 -13.28 35.99
N CYS A 293 32.88 -14.42 35.50
CA CYS A 293 33.01 -15.72 36.20
C CYS A 293 34.47 -16.14 36.39
N ILE A 294 35.32 -15.95 35.37
CA ILE A 294 36.76 -16.24 35.48
C ILE A 294 37.43 -15.36 36.55
N GLY A 295 37.09 -14.07 36.58
CA GLY A 295 37.59 -13.14 37.60
C GLY A 295 37.16 -13.52 39.02
N LEU A 296 35.90 -13.96 39.20
CA LEU A 296 35.36 -14.37 40.50
C LEU A 296 36.01 -15.66 41.03
N ILE A 297 36.27 -16.63 40.14
CA ILE A 297 37.00 -17.85 40.48
C ILE A 297 38.45 -17.53 40.89
N LEU A 298 39.14 -16.65 40.14
CA LEU A 298 40.50 -16.21 40.50
C LEU A 298 40.53 -15.51 41.87
N LEU A 299 39.56 -14.66 42.16
CA LEU A 299 39.45 -13.98 43.44
C LEU A 299 39.23 -14.96 44.61
N LEU A 300 38.38 -15.97 44.44
CA LEU A 300 38.19 -17.02 45.45
C LEU A 300 39.46 -17.84 45.70
N ILE A 301 40.23 -18.15 44.65
CA ILE A 301 41.51 -18.85 44.78
C ILE A 301 42.51 -18.00 45.57
N ILE A 302 42.59 -16.69 45.29
CA ILE A 302 43.47 -15.77 46.03
C ILE A 302 43.10 -15.73 47.51
N ILE A 303 41.81 -15.64 47.84
CA ILE A 303 41.34 -15.68 49.23
C ILE A 303 41.74 -16.99 49.90
N LEU A 304 41.56 -18.14 49.24
CA LEU A 304 41.94 -19.43 49.78
C LEU A 304 43.44 -19.53 50.08
N VAL A 305 44.28 -19.05 49.15
CA VAL A 305 45.75 -19.04 49.30
C VAL A 305 46.20 -18.14 50.44
N ILE A 306 45.50 -17.05 50.74
CA ILE A 306 45.85 -16.14 51.84
C ILE A 306 45.32 -16.67 53.18
N VAL A 307 44.09 -17.18 53.21
CA VAL A 307 43.40 -17.56 54.46
C VAL A 307 43.92 -18.89 55.03
N VAL A 308 44.24 -19.88 54.20
CA VAL A 308 44.67 -21.21 54.66
C VAL A 308 46.01 -21.17 55.43
N PRO A 309 47.06 -20.46 54.96
CA PRO A 309 48.32 -20.34 55.70
C PRO A 309 48.16 -19.60 57.04
N VAL A 310 47.32 -18.57 57.08
CA VAL A 310 47.05 -17.80 58.31
C VAL A 310 46.26 -18.64 59.31
N ALA A 311 45.25 -19.39 58.85
CA ALA A 311 44.49 -20.27 59.72
C ALA A 311 45.33 -21.44 60.28
N THR A 312 46.25 -21.98 59.48
CA THR A 312 47.15 -23.09 59.90
C THR A 312 48.32 -22.63 60.75
N SER A 313 48.75 -21.36 60.66
CA SER A 313 49.74 -20.78 61.58
C SER A 313 49.13 -20.46 62.95
N LEU A 314 47.88 -20.01 62.99
CA LEU A 314 47.15 -19.74 64.22
C LEU A 314 46.74 -21.03 64.97
N SER A 315 46.46 -22.13 64.27
CA SER A 315 46.10 -23.40 64.92
C SER A 315 47.29 -24.22 65.44
N LYS A 316 48.52 -23.85 65.06
CA LYS A 316 49.77 -24.44 65.54
C LYS A 316 50.44 -23.64 66.66
N SER A 317 49.88 -22.49 67.04
CA SER A 317 50.27 -21.72 68.22
C SER A 317 49.38 -22.03 69.41
#